data_AF-A0A0S9M504-F1
#
_entry.id   AF-A0A0S9M504-F1
#
_cell.length_a   1.000
_cell.length_b   1.000
_cell.length_c   1.000
_cell.angle_alpha   90.00
_cell.angle_beta   90.00
_cell.angle_gamma   90.00
#
_symmetry.space_group_name_H-M   'P 1'
#
loop_
_entity.id
_entity.type
_entity.pdbx_description
1 polymer ?
#
loop_
_entity_poly.entity_id
_entity_poly.type
_entity_poly.pdbx_seq_one_letter_code
_entity_poly.pdbx_strand_id
1 'polypeptide(L)'
;MPLFTALKDAPQPSAATGDPAKAAATLQATAGAAARLRSALARAIAEETAAATVEFRAPPVPLPGEVKEATPGFAPYRRCVLARQSAMAAGIAPLRGRLRMALSARSPALARLATVDTVLEQVIGNQEHRLLAGIPKLLEKRFRQLRDASGEDAVADWPLVFQQEVQSVLLAELDLRWQPIEGLMKTLRNN
;
A
#
# COMPACT_ATOMS: atom_id res chain seq x y z
N MET A 1 25.58 4.37 -8.80
CA MET A 1 25.46 4.60 -10.27
C MET A 1 24.52 5.77 -10.50
N PRO A 2 24.92 6.82 -11.22
CA PRO A 2 24.03 7.93 -11.52
C PRO A 2 22.88 7.48 -12.44
N LEU A 3 21.68 8.04 -12.23
CA LEU A 3 20.45 7.79 -13.01
C LEU A 3 20.68 7.83 -14.53
N PHE A 4 21.59 8.69 -14.96
CA PHE A 4 21.93 8.89 -16.37
C PHE A 4 22.66 7.68 -16.99
N THR A 5 23.47 6.97 -16.21
CA THR A 5 24.25 5.82 -16.69
C THR A 5 23.36 4.60 -16.87
N ALA A 6 22.42 4.36 -15.95
CA ALA A 6 21.47 3.25 -16.04
C ALA A 6 20.51 3.36 -17.25
N LEU A 7 20.21 4.59 -17.70
CA LEU A 7 19.40 4.81 -18.91
C LEU A 7 20.19 4.56 -20.21
N LYS A 8 21.52 4.73 -20.17
CA LYS A 8 22.40 4.63 -21.35
C LYS A 8 22.73 3.18 -21.71
N ASP A 9 22.78 2.30 -20.71
CA ASP A 9 23.11 0.87 -20.87
C ASP A 9 21.88 -0.01 -21.14
N ALA A 10 20.69 0.57 -21.34
CA ALA A 10 19.48 -0.20 -21.61
C ALA A 10 19.58 -0.88 -23.01
N PRO A 11 19.39 -2.21 -23.10
CA PRO A 11 19.47 -2.93 -24.38
C PRO A 11 18.42 -2.42 -25.37
N GLN A 12 18.83 -2.30 -26.64
CA GLN A 12 17.94 -1.89 -27.72
C GLN A 12 16.82 -2.95 -27.92
N PRO A 13 15.54 -2.59 -27.78
CA PRO A 13 14.45 -3.58 -27.87
C PRO A 13 14.19 -3.96 -29.33
N SER A 14 14.28 -5.25 -29.64
CA SER A 14 13.75 -5.82 -30.89
C SER A 14 12.23 -5.95 -30.78
N ALA A 15 11.49 -5.45 -31.77
CA ALA A 15 10.03 -5.50 -31.76
C ALA A 15 9.53 -6.96 -31.86
N ALA A 16 8.79 -7.41 -30.85
CA ALA A 16 7.99 -8.63 -30.97
C ALA A 16 6.61 -8.23 -31.53
N THR A 17 6.33 -8.61 -32.77
CA THR A 17 5.04 -8.38 -33.43
C THR A 17 4.01 -9.35 -32.83
N GLY A 18 3.39 -8.95 -31.72
CA GLY A 18 2.30 -9.70 -31.09
C GLY A 18 0.95 -9.45 -31.77
N ASP A 19 0.08 -10.46 -31.77
CA ASP A 19 -1.31 -10.34 -32.22
C ASP A 19 -2.07 -9.28 -31.38
N PRO A 20 -2.63 -8.23 -31.99
CA PRO A 20 -3.31 -7.14 -31.29
C PRO A 20 -4.51 -7.62 -30.45
N ALA A 21 -5.21 -8.68 -30.88
CA ALA A 21 -6.35 -9.23 -30.14
C ALA A 21 -5.90 -9.87 -28.80
N LYS A 22 -4.77 -10.59 -28.83
CA LYS A 22 -4.17 -11.18 -27.61
C LYS A 22 -3.62 -10.11 -26.67
N ALA A 23 -3.05 -9.03 -27.21
CA ALA A 23 -2.59 -7.90 -26.42
C ALA A 23 -3.74 -7.19 -25.69
N ALA A 24 -4.87 -6.97 -26.37
CA ALA A 24 -6.06 -6.37 -25.78
C ALA A 24 -6.67 -7.26 -24.67
N ALA A 25 -6.78 -8.57 -24.90
CA ALA A 25 -7.27 -9.52 -23.90
C ALA A 25 -6.37 -9.56 -22.65
N THR A 26 -5.05 -9.53 -22.84
CA THR A 26 -4.07 -9.51 -21.74
C THR A 26 -4.16 -8.22 -20.91
N LEU A 27 -4.37 -7.08 -21.57
CA LEU A 27 -4.57 -5.79 -20.91
C LEU A 27 -5.85 -5.80 -20.06
N GLN A 28 -6.96 -6.31 -20.61
CA GLN A 28 -8.22 -6.39 -19.90
C GLN A 28 -8.13 -7.32 -18.68
N ALA A 29 -7.49 -8.49 -18.84
CA ALA A 29 -7.26 -9.40 -17.73
C ALA A 29 -6.40 -8.76 -16.62
N THR A 30 -5.35 -8.02 -17.00
CA THR A 30 -4.47 -7.31 -16.07
C THR A 30 -5.20 -6.18 -15.35
N ALA A 31 -6.01 -5.39 -16.05
CA ALA A 31 -6.84 -4.35 -15.46
C ALA A 31 -7.88 -4.92 -14.48
N GLY A 32 -8.52 -6.03 -14.83
CA GLY A 32 -9.44 -6.74 -13.93
C GLY A 32 -8.73 -7.28 -12.67
N ALA A 33 -7.52 -7.83 -12.82
CA ALA A 33 -6.72 -8.27 -11.68
C ALA A 33 -6.30 -7.10 -10.78
N ALA A 34 -5.93 -5.96 -11.38
CA ALA A 34 -5.58 -4.74 -10.65
C ALA A 34 -6.77 -4.23 -9.83
N ALA A 35 -7.96 -4.11 -10.44
CA ALA A 35 -9.17 -3.68 -9.76
C ALA A 35 -9.52 -4.60 -8.56
N ARG A 36 -9.48 -5.92 -8.77
CA ARG A 36 -9.72 -6.91 -7.70
C ARG A 36 -8.72 -6.79 -6.56
N LEU A 37 -7.43 -6.64 -6.87
CA LEU A 37 -6.39 -6.48 -5.86
C LEU A 37 -6.60 -5.20 -5.04
N ARG A 38 -6.90 -4.07 -5.67
CA ARG A 38 -7.17 -2.80 -4.98
C ARG A 38 -8.37 -2.92 -4.05
N SER A 39 -9.47 -3.48 -4.53
CA SER A 39 -10.66 -3.73 -3.69
C SER A 39 -10.36 -4.69 -2.54
N ALA A 40 -9.54 -5.71 -2.75
CA ALA A 40 -9.15 -6.65 -1.70
C ALA A 40 -8.30 -5.99 -0.61
N LEU A 41 -7.33 -5.16 -0.99
CA LEU A 41 -6.49 -4.41 -0.04
C LEU A 41 -7.34 -3.40 0.76
N ALA A 42 -8.20 -2.64 0.10
CA ALA A 42 -9.07 -1.66 0.76
C ALA A 42 -10.04 -2.31 1.77
N ARG A 43 -10.63 -3.46 1.41
CA ARG A 43 -11.49 -4.22 2.32
C ARG A 43 -10.72 -4.75 3.52
N ALA A 44 -9.54 -5.33 3.29
CA ALA A 44 -8.71 -5.86 4.36
C ALA A 44 -8.23 -4.75 5.32
N ILE A 45 -8.00 -3.53 4.83
CA ILE A 45 -7.75 -2.36 5.69
C ILE A 45 -8.96 -2.10 6.61
N ALA A 46 -10.19 -2.09 6.07
CA ALA A 46 -11.39 -1.88 6.88
C ALA A 46 -11.61 -2.99 7.91
N GLU A 47 -11.44 -4.26 7.51
CA GLU A 47 -11.63 -5.42 8.39
C GLU A 47 -10.58 -5.45 9.51
N GLU A 48 -9.31 -5.23 9.21
CA GLU A 48 -8.23 -5.32 10.22
C GLU A 48 -8.16 -4.12 11.15
N THR A 49 -8.54 -2.92 10.69
CA THR A 49 -8.65 -1.76 11.58
C THR A 49 -9.82 -1.92 12.56
N ALA A 50 -10.94 -2.50 12.11
CA ALA A 50 -12.04 -2.88 12.98
C ALA A 50 -11.61 -3.98 13.98
N ALA A 51 -10.94 -5.03 13.51
CA ALA A 51 -10.43 -6.09 14.37
C ALA A 51 -9.44 -5.58 15.43
N ALA A 52 -8.52 -4.69 15.06
CA ALA A 52 -7.60 -4.05 16.00
C ALA A 52 -8.33 -3.21 17.06
N THR A 53 -9.45 -2.57 16.69
CA THR A 53 -10.29 -1.81 17.62
C THR A 53 -11.07 -2.71 18.56
N VAL A 54 -11.59 -3.83 18.06
CA VAL A 54 -12.22 -4.87 18.90
C VAL A 54 -11.21 -5.45 19.89
N GLU A 55 -10.00 -5.78 19.42
CA GLU A 55 -8.92 -6.28 20.27
C GLU A 55 -8.52 -5.25 21.34
N PHE A 56 -8.40 -3.97 20.96
CA PHE A 56 -8.14 -2.89 21.90
C PHE A 56 -9.24 -2.73 22.95
N ARG A 57 -10.52 -2.90 22.57
CA ARG A 57 -11.65 -2.83 23.51
C ARG A 57 -11.82 -4.09 24.36
N ALA A 58 -11.17 -5.19 24.02
CA ALA A 58 -11.32 -6.44 24.74
C ALA A 58 -10.80 -6.28 26.18
N PRO A 59 -11.54 -6.80 27.18
CA PRO A 59 -11.06 -6.78 28.55
C PRO A 59 -9.77 -7.61 28.67
N PRO A 60 -8.78 -7.17 29.47
CA PRO A 60 -7.58 -7.97 29.71
C PRO A 60 -7.98 -9.31 30.33
N VAL A 61 -7.56 -10.41 29.73
CA VAL A 61 -7.71 -11.75 30.31
C VAL A 61 -6.78 -11.83 31.52
N PRO A 62 -7.28 -11.97 32.76
CA PRO A 62 -6.41 -12.04 33.93
C PRO A 62 -5.66 -13.36 33.92
N LEU A 63 -4.32 -13.31 33.93
CA LEU A 63 -3.51 -14.45 34.35
C LEU A 63 -3.59 -14.58 35.89
N PRO A 64 -3.57 -15.80 36.46
CA PRO A 64 -3.56 -15.97 37.91
C PRO A 64 -2.31 -15.31 38.51
N GLY A 65 -2.48 -14.21 39.24
CA GLY A 65 -1.41 -13.56 40.02
C GLY A 65 -0.96 -12.16 39.55
N GLU A 66 -1.50 -11.61 38.46
CA GLU A 66 -1.13 -10.26 38.00
C GLU A 66 -2.10 -9.18 38.51
N VAL A 67 -1.54 -8.14 39.15
CA VAL A 67 -2.26 -6.93 39.54
C VAL A 67 -2.64 -6.17 38.26
N LYS A 68 -3.95 -5.98 38.07
CA LYS A 68 -4.54 -5.13 37.03
C LYS A 68 -3.91 -3.74 37.05
N GLU A 69 -3.24 -3.35 35.97
CA GLU A 69 -3.37 -2.05 35.30
C GLU A 69 -2.41 -1.96 34.10
N ALA A 70 -2.86 -2.44 32.94
CA ALA A 70 -2.36 -1.93 31.68
C ALA A 70 -3.57 -1.71 30.79
N THR A 71 -4.02 -0.46 30.69
CA THR A 71 -4.92 -0.08 29.60
C THR A 71 -4.29 -0.59 28.29
N PRO A 72 -5.02 -1.35 27.45
CA PRO A 72 -4.44 -1.89 26.23
C PRO A 72 -3.79 -0.76 25.43
N GLY A 73 -2.50 -0.92 25.12
CA GLY A 73 -1.72 0.12 24.46
C GLY A 73 -2.02 0.20 22.96
N PHE A 74 -1.23 1.02 22.25
CA PHE A 74 -1.28 1.15 20.79
C PHE A 74 -0.84 -0.12 20.01
N ALA A 75 -0.51 -1.23 20.70
CA ALA A 75 0.06 -2.43 20.10
C ALA A 75 -0.82 -3.10 19.03
N PRO A 76 -2.15 -3.27 19.19
CA PRO A 76 -3.01 -3.85 18.15
C PRO A 76 -2.99 -3.05 16.85
N TYR A 77 -3.12 -1.72 16.96
CA TYR A 77 -3.06 -0.82 15.82
C TYR A 77 -1.69 -0.80 15.14
N ARG A 78 -0.59 -0.84 15.91
CA ARG A 78 0.76 -0.94 15.37
C ARG A 78 0.93 -2.20 14.51
N ARG A 79 0.47 -3.36 15.00
CA ARG A 79 0.53 -4.62 14.23
C ARG A 79 -0.33 -4.54 12.97
N CYS A 80 -1.56 -4.02 13.07
CA CYS A 80 -2.44 -3.80 11.93
C CYS A 80 -1.77 -2.96 10.84
N VAL A 81 -1.22 -1.79 11.19
CA VAL A 81 -0.55 -0.89 10.24
C VAL A 81 0.62 -1.59 9.55
N LEU A 82 1.51 -2.23 10.30
CA LEU A 82 2.68 -2.92 9.72
C LEU A 82 2.25 -4.09 8.80
N ALA A 83 1.23 -4.86 9.20
CA ALA A 83 0.70 -5.95 8.39
C ALA A 83 0.11 -5.42 7.07
N ARG A 84 -0.65 -4.33 7.10
CA ARG A 84 -1.21 -3.71 5.89
C ARG A 84 -0.13 -3.13 4.98
N GLN A 85 0.88 -2.45 5.53
CA GLN A 85 2.00 -1.92 4.75
C GLN A 85 2.78 -3.03 4.03
N SER A 86 3.02 -4.16 4.71
CA SER A 86 3.65 -5.33 4.11
C SER A 86 2.79 -5.97 3.02
N ALA A 87 1.50 -6.18 3.29
CA ALA A 87 0.55 -6.76 2.33
C ALA A 87 0.41 -5.90 1.06
N MET A 88 0.34 -4.58 1.21
CA MET A 88 0.33 -3.64 0.07
C MET A 88 1.60 -3.76 -0.76
N ALA A 89 2.78 -3.74 -0.12
CA ALA A 89 4.06 -3.87 -0.84
C ALA A 89 4.15 -5.20 -1.62
N ALA A 90 3.80 -6.31 -0.97
CA ALA A 90 3.84 -7.64 -1.55
C ALA A 90 2.83 -7.82 -2.71
N GLY A 91 1.64 -7.23 -2.60
CA GLY A 91 0.61 -7.31 -3.64
C GLY A 91 0.90 -6.43 -4.86
N ILE A 92 1.41 -5.21 -4.64
CA ILE A 92 1.58 -4.20 -5.70
C ILE A 92 2.79 -4.50 -6.59
N ALA A 93 3.92 -4.94 -6.02
CA ALA A 93 5.16 -5.13 -6.78
C ALA A 93 5.01 -6.12 -7.97
N PRO A 94 4.39 -7.30 -7.81
CA PRO A 94 4.18 -8.23 -8.93
C PRO A 94 3.25 -7.68 -10.01
N LEU A 95 2.24 -6.89 -9.64
CA LEU A 95 1.36 -6.25 -10.61
C LEU A 95 2.12 -5.22 -11.45
N ARG A 96 2.94 -4.38 -10.80
CA ARG A 96 3.79 -3.40 -11.50
C ARG A 96 4.77 -4.07 -12.46
N GLY A 97 5.43 -5.15 -12.01
CA GLY A 97 6.31 -5.95 -12.85
C GLY A 97 5.63 -6.50 -14.11
N ARG A 98 4.42 -7.06 -13.98
CA ARG A 98 3.63 -7.51 -15.14
C ARG A 98 3.26 -6.40 -16.11
N LEU A 99 2.89 -5.22 -15.59
CA LEU A 99 2.59 -4.05 -16.42
C LEU A 99 3.82 -3.57 -17.20
N ARG A 100 5.01 -3.57 -16.56
CA ARG A 100 6.28 -3.27 -17.26
C ARG A 100 6.59 -4.27 -18.36
N MET A 101 6.44 -5.57 -18.10
CA MET A 101 6.63 -6.59 -19.13
C MET A 101 5.67 -6.38 -20.32
N ALA A 102 4.40 -6.07 -20.04
CA ALA A 102 3.43 -5.77 -21.08
C ALA A 102 3.80 -4.52 -21.90
N LEU A 103 4.32 -3.47 -21.26
CA LEU A 103 4.82 -2.28 -21.96
C LEU A 103 6.02 -2.61 -22.85
N SER A 104 7.01 -3.33 -22.32
CA SER A 104 8.20 -3.71 -23.07
C SER A 104 7.91 -4.57 -24.28
N ALA A 105 6.91 -5.45 -24.18
CA ALA A 105 6.50 -6.31 -25.29
C ALA A 105 5.83 -5.55 -26.44
N ARG A 106 5.38 -4.30 -26.24
CA ARG A 106 4.54 -3.61 -27.20
C ARG A 106 5.29 -2.67 -28.14
N SER A 107 6.32 -1.98 -27.66
CA SER A 107 7.19 -1.21 -28.56
C SER A 107 8.52 -0.85 -27.89
N PRO A 108 9.57 -0.52 -28.68
CA PRO A 108 10.83 -0.06 -28.12
C PRO A 108 10.71 1.21 -27.28
N ALA A 109 9.77 2.11 -27.62
CA ALA A 109 9.51 3.32 -26.85
C ALA A 109 8.90 2.99 -25.48
N LEU A 110 7.96 2.05 -25.42
CA LEU A 110 7.32 1.62 -24.17
C LEU A 110 8.25 0.76 -23.31
N ALA A 111 9.18 0.02 -23.91
CA ALA A 111 10.25 -0.66 -23.18
C ALA A 111 11.16 0.33 -22.43
N ARG A 112 11.55 1.45 -23.05
CA ARG A 112 12.31 2.52 -22.36
C ARG A 112 11.52 3.11 -21.19
N LEU A 113 10.21 3.31 -21.35
CA LEU A 113 9.35 3.76 -20.26
C LEU A 113 9.32 2.73 -19.10
N ALA A 114 9.23 1.44 -19.41
CA ALA A 114 9.28 0.39 -18.40
C ALA A 114 10.61 0.38 -17.63
N THR A 115 11.73 0.66 -18.31
CA THR A 115 13.05 0.86 -17.69
C THR A 115 13.04 2.08 -16.76
N VAL A 116 12.52 3.22 -17.21
CA VAL A 116 12.37 4.43 -16.37
C VAL A 116 11.57 4.10 -15.11
N ASP A 117 10.43 3.42 -15.25
CA ASP A 117 9.58 3.06 -14.11
C ASP A 117 10.29 2.11 -13.12
N THR A 118 11.14 1.20 -13.62
CA THR A 118 11.97 0.31 -12.78
C THR A 118 12.99 1.11 -11.98
N VAL A 119 13.68 2.05 -12.63
CA VAL A 119 14.67 2.90 -11.96
C VAL A 119 14.01 3.82 -10.94
N LEU A 120 12.84 4.39 -11.27
CA LEU A 120 12.07 5.20 -10.33
C LEU A 120 11.63 4.38 -9.11
N GLU A 121 11.19 3.13 -9.29
CA GLU A 121 10.88 2.26 -8.16
C GLU A 121 12.08 2.02 -7.25
N GLN A 122 13.27 1.81 -7.80
CA GLN A 122 14.48 1.58 -7.00
C GLN A 122 14.91 2.84 -6.24
N VAL A 123 14.86 4.00 -6.89
CA VAL A 123 15.33 5.26 -6.31
C VAL A 123 14.33 5.83 -5.31
N ILE A 124 13.04 5.84 -5.67
CA ILE A 124 11.99 6.44 -4.86
C ILE A 124 11.42 5.44 -3.85
N GLY A 125 11.29 4.16 -4.21
CA GLY A 125 10.61 3.16 -3.38
C GLY A 125 11.28 2.93 -2.02
N ASN A 126 12.60 2.98 -1.95
CA ASN A 126 13.32 2.90 -0.67
C ASN A 126 13.03 4.10 0.24
N GLN A 127 12.98 5.30 -0.34
CA GLN A 127 12.70 6.52 0.40
C GLN A 127 11.22 6.58 0.82
N GLU A 128 10.29 6.18 -0.05
CA GLU A 128 8.87 6.02 0.28
C GLU A 128 8.69 5.03 1.42
N HIS A 129 9.28 3.84 1.34
CA HIS A 129 9.20 2.84 2.41
C HIS A 129 9.72 3.40 3.74
N ARG A 130 10.85 4.12 3.72
CA ARG A 130 11.43 4.75 4.91
C ARG A 130 10.51 5.81 5.53
N LEU A 131 9.88 6.64 4.71
CA LEU A 131 8.94 7.66 5.16
C LEU A 131 7.66 7.03 5.74
N LEU A 132 7.10 6.05 5.04
CA LEU A 132 5.87 5.35 5.44
C LEU A 132 6.08 4.49 6.70
N ALA A 133 7.29 3.98 6.94
CA ALA A 133 7.64 3.30 8.20
C ALA A 133 7.54 4.22 9.44
N GLY A 134 7.46 5.54 9.25
CA GLY A 134 7.18 6.52 10.31
C GLY A 134 5.72 6.61 10.74
N ILE A 135 4.77 6.13 9.91
CA ILE A 135 3.32 6.26 10.16
C ILE A 135 2.89 5.70 11.52
N PRO A 136 3.31 4.50 11.96
CA PRO A 136 2.93 3.99 13.28
C PRO A 136 3.31 4.93 14.43
N LYS A 137 4.45 5.63 14.34
CA LYS A 137 4.88 6.56 15.40
C LYS A 137 3.99 7.82 15.45
N LEU A 138 3.56 8.32 14.29
CA LEU A 138 2.64 9.46 14.21
C LEU A 138 1.26 9.08 14.73
N LEU A 139 0.75 7.90 14.34
CA LEU A 139 -0.52 7.38 14.83
C LEU A 139 -0.50 7.12 16.34
N GLU A 140 0.61 6.67 16.91
CA GLU A 140 0.74 6.52 18.37
C GLU A 140 0.66 7.85 19.12
N LYS A 141 1.24 8.92 18.56
CA LYS A 141 1.08 10.27 19.11
C LYS A 141 -0.40 10.69 19.10
N ARG A 142 -1.09 10.48 17.97
CA ARG A 142 -2.50 10.80 17.81
C ARG A 142 -3.41 9.98 18.74
N PHE A 143 -3.11 8.69 18.89
CA PHE A 143 -3.79 7.80 19.84
C PHE A 143 -3.77 8.37 21.27
N ARG A 144 -2.59 8.77 21.75
CA ARG A 144 -2.45 9.38 23.09
C ARG A 144 -3.25 10.67 23.21
N GLN A 145 -3.19 11.55 22.20
CA GLN A 145 -3.97 12.79 22.19
C GLN A 145 -5.47 12.56 22.28
N LEU A 146 -6.02 11.60 21.52
CA LEU A 146 -7.45 11.27 21.57
C LEU A 146 -7.85 10.66 22.90
N ARG A 147 -7.03 9.75 23.45
CA ARG A 147 -7.25 9.14 24.76
C ARG A 147 -7.27 10.20 25.87
N ASP A 148 -6.26 11.07 25.89
CA ASP A 148 -6.09 12.07 26.95
C ASP A 148 -7.18 13.17 26.85
N ALA A 149 -7.67 13.49 25.65
CA ALA A 149 -8.77 14.43 25.44
C ALA A 149 -10.16 13.86 25.79
N SER A 150 -10.28 12.55 25.98
CA SER A 150 -11.55 11.87 26.26
C SER A 150 -11.84 11.71 27.76
N GLY A 151 -11.13 12.45 28.62
CA GLY A 151 -11.33 12.45 30.07
C GLY A 151 -12.62 13.18 30.53
N GLU A 152 -13.24 12.62 31.56
CA GLU A 152 -14.38 13.07 32.39
C GLU A 152 -15.75 13.36 31.71
N ASP A 153 -15.82 13.90 30.50
CA ASP A 153 -17.10 14.26 29.83
C ASP A 153 -17.37 13.46 28.54
N ALA A 154 -17.00 12.17 28.50
CA ALA A 154 -16.94 11.38 27.25
C ALA A 154 -18.31 11.12 26.59
N VAL A 155 -18.77 12.06 25.77
CA VAL A 155 -19.91 11.91 24.84
C VAL A 155 -19.47 11.25 23.51
N ALA A 156 -18.16 11.18 23.22
CA ALA A 156 -17.62 10.68 21.95
C ALA A 156 -16.82 9.36 22.08
N ASP A 157 -17.12 8.37 21.23
CA ASP A 157 -16.42 7.08 21.12
C ASP A 157 -15.05 7.25 20.44
N TRP A 158 -14.08 7.80 21.18
CA TRP A 158 -12.74 8.14 20.65
C TRP A 158 -11.97 6.97 20.02
N PRO A 159 -12.10 5.69 20.46
CA PRO A 159 -11.49 4.56 19.76
C PRO A 159 -12.09 4.35 18.36
N LEU A 160 -13.38 4.65 18.15
CA LEU A 160 -13.99 4.60 16.82
C LEU A 160 -13.46 5.73 15.93
N VAL A 161 -13.29 6.94 16.48
CA VAL A 161 -12.64 8.05 15.77
C VAL A 161 -11.22 7.65 15.35
N PHE A 162 -10.45 7.05 16.27
CA PHE A 162 -9.10 6.60 15.98
C PHE A 162 -9.07 5.47 14.93
N GLN A 163 -10.01 4.51 14.98
CA GLN A 163 -10.17 3.48 13.96
C GLN A 163 -10.32 4.11 12.57
N GLN A 164 -11.19 5.12 12.44
CA GLN A 164 -11.43 5.82 11.18
C GLN A 164 -10.17 6.55 10.70
N GLU A 165 -9.43 7.22 11.59
CA GLU A 165 -8.16 7.88 11.24
C GLU A 165 -7.12 6.89 10.74
N VAL A 166 -6.95 5.74 11.40
CA VAL A 166 -6.03 4.68 10.97
C VAL A 166 -6.45 4.15 9.59
N GLN A 167 -7.74 3.89 9.38
CA GLN A 167 -8.29 3.44 8.11
C GLN A 167 -8.02 4.46 7.00
N SER A 168 -8.30 5.75 7.23
CA SER A 168 -8.07 6.83 6.26
C SER A 168 -6.59 6.97 5.89
N VAL A 169 -5.68 6.88 6.86
CA VAL A 169 -4.23 6.95 6.60
C VAL A 169 -3.77 5.76 5.74
N LEU A 170 -4.23 4.55 6.05
CA LEU A 170 -3.87 3.36 5.27
C LEU A 170 -4.47 3.37 3.85
N LEU A 171 -5.68 3.91 3.68
CA LEU A 171 -6.28 4.11 2.35
C LEU A 171 -5.51 5.16 1.54
N ALA A 172 -5.12 6.28 2.15
CA ALA A 172 -4.30 7.29 1.49
C ALA A 172 -2.91 6.73 1.09
N GLU A 173 -2.32 5.89 1.94
CA GLU A 173 -1.09 5.17 1.60
C GLU A 173 -1.29 4.19 0.44
N LEU A 174 -2.40 3.44 0.42
CA LEU A 174 -2.75 2.58 -0.70
C LEU A 174 -2.88 3.38 -2.00
N ASP A 175 -3.52 4.55 -1.95
CA ASP A 175 -3.68 5.45 -3.10
C ASP A 175 -2.34 5.90 -3.65
N LEU A 176 -1.45 6.39 -2.78
CA LEU A 176 -0.09 6.79 -3.15
C LEU A 176 0.65 5.64 -3.86
N ARG A 177 0.66 4.45 -3.26
CA ARG A 177 1.34 3.27 -3.81
C ARG A 177 0.71 2.76 -5.11
N TRP A 178 -0.54 3.14 -5.39
CA TRP A 178 -1.28 2.73 -6.57
C TRP A 178 -1.06 3.64 -7.79
N GLN A 179 -0.62 4.88 -7.60
CA GLN A 179 -0.41 5.84 -8.70
C GLN A 179 0.47 5.30 -9.85
N PRO A 180 1.59 4.57 -9.60
CA PRO A 180 2.37 3.99 -10.69
C PRO A 180 1.59 2.95 -11.50
N ILE A 181 0.74 2.15 -10.84
CA ILE A 181 -0.11 1.15 -11.50
C ILE A 181 -1.08 1.84 -12.46
N GLU A 182 -1.71 2.94 -12.03
CA GLU A 182 -2.61 3.73 -12.87
C GLU A 182 -1.89 4.34 -14.08
N GLY A 183 -0.70 4.91 -13.87
CA GLY A 183 0.13 5.47 -14.94
C GLY A 183 0.49 4.43 -16.01
N LEU A 184 0.96 3.25 -15.59
CA LEU A 184 1.32 2.17 -16.52
C LEU A 184 0.09 1.63 -17.25
N MET A 185 -1.03 1.41 -16.54
CA MET A 185 -2.27 0.94 -17.17
C MET A 185 -2.87 1.96 -18.15
N LYS A 186 -2.81 3.26 -17.83
CA LYS A 186 -3.26 4.33 -18.71
C LYS A 186 -2.40 4.38 -19.97
N THR A 187 -1.08 4.28 -19.81
CA THR A 187 -0.17 4.22 -20.95
C THR A 187 -0.46 3.00 -21.82
N LEU A 188 -0.76 1.86 -21.20
CA LEU A 188 -1.11 0.64 -21.93
C LEU A 188 -2.45 0.73 -22.69
N ARG A 189 -3.38 1.60 -22.28
CA ARG A 189 -4.65 1.78 -22.99
C ARG A 189 -4.53 2.73 -24.19
N ASN A 190 -3.60 3.68 -24.11
CA ASN A 190 -3.50 4.78 -25.08
C ASN A 190 -2.46 4.54 -26.19
N ASN A 191 -1.79 3.39 -26.17
CA ASN A 191 -0.76 2.97 -27.12
C ASN A 191 -0.93 1.47 -27.40
#